data_AF-A0A257LNC0-F1
#
_entry.id   AF-A0A257LNC0-F1
#
_cell.length_a   1.000
_cell.length_b   1.000
_cell.length_c   1.000
_cell.angle_alpha   90.00
_cell.angle_beta   90.00
_cell.angle_gamma   90.00
#
_symmetry.space_group_name_H-M   'P 1'
#
loop_
_entity.id
_entity.type
_entity.pdbx_description
1 polymer ?
#
loop_
_entity_poly.entity_id
_entity_poly.type
_entity_poly.pdbx_seq_one_letter_code
_entity_poly.pdbx_strand_id
1 'polypeptide(L)'
;MFRTFGQTLWAWHGDEGEVGLAWDWVQIARGVVAVADPMAIVTNLRLVGEEGETLDAVQSARHINTVVHALPWQSEVSRAIRQLPTLQ
;
A
#
# COMPACT_ATOMS: atom_id res chain seq x y z
N MET A 1 12.20 20.88 6.38
CA MET A 1 10.93 20.46 5.76
C MET A 1 10.52 19.15 6.43
N PHE A 2 9.61 19.17 7.40
CA PHE A 2 9.17 17.94 8.05
C PHE A 2 8.32 17.16 7.06
N ARG A 3 8.86 16.05 6.54
CA ARG A 3 8.10 15.09 5.75
C ARG A 3 7.36 14.20 6.73
N THR A 4 6.03 14.29 6.77
CA THR A 4 5.22 13.27 7.45
C THR A 4 5.31 11.98 6.63
N PHE A 5 5.63 10.88 7.28
CA PHE A 5 5.70 9.55 6.68
C PHE A 5 5.08 8.53 7.64
N GLY A 6 4.79 7.34 7.12
CA GLY A 6 4.30 6.24 7.92
C GLY A 6 4.06 5.01 7.07
N GLN A 7 3.41 4.03 7.68
CA GLN A 7 2.99 2.80 7.02
C GLN A 7 1.47 2.73 6.98
N THR A 8 0.90 2.02 6.01
CA THR A 8 -0.50 1.61 6.02
C THR A 8 -0.60 0.11 5.76
N LEU A 9 -1.59 -0.54 6.37
CA LEU A 9 -1.93 -1.94 6.16
C LEU A 9 -3.37 -2.00 5.65
N TRP A 10 -3.55 -2.70 4.54
CA TRP A 10 -4.83 -2.99 3.94
C TRP A 10 -5.03 -4.49 3.97
N ALA A 11 -6.14 -4.93 4.54
CA ALA A 11 -6.44 -6.33 4.68
C ALA A 11 -7.89 -6.63 4.30
N TRP A 12 -8.10 -7.81 3.72
CA TRP A 12 -9.40 -8.39 3.47
C TRP A 12 -9.44 -9.79 4.07
N HIS A 13 -10.54 -10.07 4.76
CA HIS A 13 -10.79 -11.33 5.46
C HIS A 13 -12.00 -12.00 4.79
N GLY A 14 -11.89 -13.28 4.47
CA GLY A 14 -13.01 -14.06 3.93
C GLY A 14 -12.83 -15.57 4.10
N ASP A 15 -13.83 -16.33 3.66
CA ASP A 15 -13.87 -17.80 3.86
C ASP A 15 -12.71 -18.55 3.18
N GLU A 16 -12.15 -17.97 2.13
CA GLU A 16 -11.03 -18.52 1.36
C GLU A 16 -9.65 -18.13 1.93
N GLY A 17 -9.61 -17.29 2.97
CA GLY A 17 -8.40 -16.90 3.67
C GLY A 17 -8.22 -15.39 3.83
N GLU A 18 -6.99 -15.03 4.19
CA GLU A 18 -6.60 -13.67 4.55
C GLU A 18 -5.70 -13.06 3.48
N VAL A 19 -6.01 -11.84 3.06
CA VAL A 19 -5.20 -11.07 2.11
C VAL A 19 -4.72 -9.79 2.77
N GLY A 20 -3.41 -9.56 2.76
CA GLY A 20 -2.80 -8.37 3.35
C GLY A 20 -1.80 -7.69 2.40
N LEU A 21 -1.84 -6.36 2.36
CA LEU A 21 -0.86 -5.52 1.69
C LEU A 21 -0.45 -4.39 2.64
N ALA A 22 0.84 -4.20 2.82
CA ALA A 22 1.39 -3.11 3.60
C ALA A 22 2.48 -2.38 2.82
N TRP A 23 2.53 -1.06 2.96
CA TRP A 23 3.56 -0.24 2.34
C TRP A 23 3.80 1.06 3.12
N ASP A 24 4.99 1.60 2.92
CA ASP A 24 5.37 2.91 3.41
C ASP A 24 4.86 4.02 2.48
N TRP A 25 4.47 5.13 3.09
CA TRP A 25 4.04 6.33 2.38
C TRP A 25 4.74 7.57 2.93
N VAL A 26 4.87 8.58 2.07
CA VAL A 26 5.43 9.89 2.40
C VAL A 26 4.51 11.00 1.90
N GLN A 27 4.35 12.05 2.70
CA GLN A 27 3.69 13.27 2.27
C GLN A 27 4.67 14.14 1.48
N ILE A 28 4.39 14.31 0.19
CA ILE A 28 5.24 15.08 -0.74
C ILE A 28 4.79 16.54 -0.88
N ALA A 29 3.50 16.80 -0.63
CA ALA A 29 2.92 18.14 -0.55
C ALA A 29 1.72 18.11 0.42
N ARG A 30 1.22 19.28 0.83
CA ARG A 30 0.08 19.35 1.74
C ARG A 30 -1.13 18.60 1.16
N GLY A 31 -1.56 17.55 1.83
CA GLY A 31 -2.67 16.68 1.39
C GLY A 31 -2.34 15.72 0.25
N VAL A 32 -1.07 15.64 -0.18
CA VAL A 32 -0.61 14.72 -1.24
C VAL A 32 0.37 13.72 -0.63
N VAL A 33 -0.04 12.46 -0.59
CA VAL A 33 0.78 11.33 -0.15
C VAL A 33 1.10 10.43 -1.33
N ALA A 34 2.29 9.83 -1.31
CA ALA A 34 2.77 8.91 -2.32
C ALA A 34 3.35 7.66 -1.64
N VAL A 35 3.33 6.53 -2.36
CA VAL A 35 4.07 5.33 -1.96
C VAL A 35 5.55 5.68 -1.93
N ALA A 36 6.25 5.31 -0.86
CA ALA A 36 7.67 5.63 -0.70
C ALA A 36 8.57 4.81 -1.63
N ASP A 37 8.28 3.52 -1.77
CA ASP A 37 8.93 2.60 -2.69
C ASP A 37 7.91 1.59 -3.26
N PRO A 38 7.52 1.72 -4.55
CA PRO A 38 6.59 0.79 -5.22
C PRO A 38 7.09 -0.66 -5.30
N MET A 39 8.38 -0.92 -5.10
CA MET A 39 8.96 -2.26 -5.10
C MET A 39 8.99 -2.89 -3.70
N ALA A 40 8.71 -2.13 -2.65
CA ALA A 40 8.80 -2.57 -1.25
C ALA A 40 7.42 -2.84 -0.61
N ILE A 41 6.44 -3.26 -1.41
CA ILE A 41 5.11 -3.62 -0.89
C ILE A 41 5.19 -5.01 -0.27
N VAL A 42 4.85 -5.10 1.02
CA VAL A 42 4.83 -6.36 1.77
C VAL A 42 3.45 -6.99 1.64
N THR A 43 3.39 -8.24 1.20
CA THR A 43 2.14 -8.98 1.06
C THR A 43 2.33 -10.46 1.34
N ASN A 44 1.25 -11.12 1.76
CA ASN A 44 1.17 -12.58 1.87
C ASN A 44 0.66 -13.24 0.57
N LEU A 45 0.37 -12.45 -0.48
CA LEU A 45 -0.06 -12.96 -1.78
C LEU A 45 1.10 -13.57 -2.57
N ARG A 46 0.84 -14.70 -3.20
CA ARG A 46 1.67 -15.28 -4.25
C ARG A 46 0.90 -15.21 -5.56
N LEU A 47 1.41 -14.43 -6.52
CA LEU A 47 0.77 -14.29 -7.82
C LEU A 47 1.22 -15.40 -8.76
N VAL A 48 0.26 -15.89 -9.54
CA VAL A 48 0.47 -16.91 -10.57
C VAL A 48 0.04 -16.36 -11.93
N GLY A 49 0.73 -16.78 -12.98
CA GLY A 49 0.41 -16.44 -14.36
C GLY A 49 -0.73 -17.28 -14.92
N GLU A 50 -1.04 -17.08 -16.20
CA GLU A 50 -2.15 -17.76 -16.87
C GLU A 50 -1.94 -19.27 -16.99
N GLU A 51 -0.68 -19.73 -17.01
CA GLU A 51 -0.33 -21.15 -17.08
C GLU A 51 -0.11 -21.77 -15.67
N GLY A 52 -0.38 -20.99 -14.61
CA GLY A 52 -0.21 -21.40 -13.21
C GLY A 52 1.23 -21.32 -12.68
N GLU A 53 2.15 -20.79 -13.47
CA GLU A 53 3.52 -20.51 -13.06
C GLU A 53 3.57 -19.38 -12.04
N THR A 54 4.49 -19.44 -11.08
CA THR A 54 4.67 -18.34 -10.12
C THR A 54 5.32 -17.15 -10.82
N LEU A 55 4.70 -15.98 -10.69
CA LEU A 55 5.29 -14.74 -11.19
C LEU A 55 6.52 -14.35 -10.38
N ASP A 56 7.54 -13.83 -11.05
CA ASP A 56 8.71 -13.28 -10.37
C ASP A 56 8.36 -11.98 -9.61
N ALA A 57 9.32 -11.45 -8.85
CA ALA A 57 9.11 -10.27 -8.03
C ALA A 57 8.75 -9.02 -8.85
N VAL A 58 9.35 -8.84 -10.04
CA VAL A 58 9.13 -7.66 -10.90
C VAL A 58 7.76 -7.75 -11.58
N GLN A 59 7.42 -8.93 -12.10
CA GLN A 59 6.10 -9.22 -12.65
C GLN A 59 5.01 -9.02 -11.60
N SER A 60 5.22 -9.57 -10.40
CA SER A 60 4.29 -9.44 -9.28
C SER A 60 4.11 -7.98 -8.85
N ALA A 61 5.20 -7.22 -8.75
CA ALA A 61 5.16 -5.81 -8.36
C ALA A 61 4.26 -4.97 -9.26
N ARG A 62 4.21 -5.24 -10.58
CA ARG A 62 3.29 -4.52 -11.50
C ARG A 62 1.83 -4.72 -11.13
N HIS A 63 1.42 -5.96 -10.86
CA HIS A 63 0.04 -6.30 -10.51
C HIS A 63 -0.32 -5.79 -9.11
N ILE A 64 0.58 -5.93 -8.15
CA ILE A 64 0.40 -5.43 -6.79
C ILE A 64 0.25 -3.90 -6.80
N ASN A 65 1.07 -3.17 -7.58
CA ASN A 65 0.93 -1.72 -7.70
C ASN A 65 -0.42 -1.32 -8.29
N THR A 66 -0.98 -2.11 -9.23
CA THR A 66 -2.32 -1.86 -9.76
C THR A 66 -3.39 -1.98 -8.66
N VAL A 67 -3.26 -2.98 -7.78
CA VAL A 67 -4.14 -3.12 -6.60
C VAL A 67 -3.99 -1.92 -5.67
N VAL A 68 -2.76 -1.52 -5.32
CA VAL A 68 -2.52 -0.34 -4.47
C VAL A 68 -3.10 0.93 -5.09
N HIS A 69 -3.00 1.10 -6.41
CA HIS A 69 -3.62 2.24 -7.11
C HIS A 69 -5.15 2.24 -7.09
N ALA A 70 -5.78 1.06 -7.04
CA ALA A 70 -7.24 0.93 -6.99
C ALA A 70 -7.82 1.13 -5.58
N LEU A 71 -7.01 0.92 -4.54
CA LEU A 71 -7.44 1.13 -3.15
C LEU A 71 -7.57 2.63 -2.83
N PRO A 72 -8.57 3.06 -2.03
CA PRO A 72 -8.75 4.46 -1.65
C PRO A 72 -7.78 4.91 -0.55
N TRP A 73 -6.52 4.45 -0.60
CA TRP A 73 -5.60 4.58 0.51
C TRP A 73 -5.10 6.00 0.73
N GLN A 74 -4.92 6.81 -0.33
CA GLN A 74 -4.47 8.19 -0.16
C GLN A 74 -5.48 9.01 0.65
N SER A 75 -6.79 8.80 0.41
CA SER A 75 -7.82 9.50 1.17
C SER A 75 -7.87 9.05 2.62
N GLU A 76 -7.71 7.75 2.87
CA GLU A 76 -7.71 7.20 4.23
C GLU A 76 -6.49 7.63 5.05
N VAL A 77 -5.29 7.56 4.46
CA VAL A 77 -4.06 8.07 5.08
C VAL A 77 -4.19 9.57 5.34
N SER A 78 -4.68 10.35 4.37
CA SER A 78 -4.87 11.79 4.55
C SER A 78 -5.89 12.11 5.65
N ARG A 79 -6.95 11.29 5.78
CA ARG A 79 -7.92 11.39 6.88
C ARG A 79 -7.26 11.11 8.22
N ALA A 80 -6.47 10.04 8.32
CA ALA A 80 -5.75 9.69 9.55
C ALA A 80 -4.74 10.77 9.97
N ILE A 81 -3.95 11.31 9.03
CA ILE A 81 -3.01 12.40 9.31
C ILE A 81 -3.72 13.63 9.88
N ARG A 82 -4.89 14.01 9.34
CA ARG A 82 -5.67 15.15 9.84
C ARG A 82 -6.20 14.96 11.26
N GLN A 83 -6.33 13.71 11.70
CA GLN A 83 -6.80 13.37 13.06
C GLN A 83 -5.65 13.27 14.06
N LEU A 84 -4.40 13.26 13.60
CA LEU A 84 -3.26 13.28 14.51
C LEU A 84 -3.25 14.59 15.30
N PRO A 85 -3.13 14.53 16.64
CA PRO A 85 -2.97 15.73 17.44
C PRO A 85 -1.75 16.51 16.93
N THR A 86 -1.91 17.81 16.70
CA THR A 86 -0.75 18.68 16.52
C THR A 86 0.01 18.64 17.85
N LEU A 87 1.14 17.92 17.89
CA LEU A 87 2.07 18.04 19.01
C LEU A 87 2.52 19.51 19.03
N GLN A 88 1.96 20.29 19.96
CA GLN A 88 2.41 21.63 20.30
C GLN A 88 3.64 21.55 21.20
#